data_AF-R7VD66-F1
#
_entry.id   AF-R7VD66-F1
#
_cell.length_a   1.000
_cell.length_b   1.000
_cell.length_c   1.000
_cell.angle_alpha   90.00
_cell.angle_beta   90.00
_cell.angle_gamma   90.00
#
_symmetry.space_group_name_H-M   'P 1'
#
loop_
_entity.id
_entity.type
_entity.pdbx_description
1 polymer ?
#
loop_
_entity_poly.entity_id
_entity_poly.type
_entity_poly.pdbx_seq_one_letter_code
_entity_poly.pdbx_strand_id
1 'polypeptide(L)' 'YVAMYSYKPRKPDELELSKGQYYTVAERCQDGWFRGTCLQTPATGVFPGNYV' A
#
# COMPACT_ATOMS: atom_id res chain seq x y z
N TYR A 1 -7.48 -5.09 -2.05
CA TYR A 1 -6.32 -5.47 -2.88
C TYR A 1 -5.40 -6.37 -2.07
N VAL A 2 -4.72 -7.34 -2.70
CA VAL A 2 -3.85 -8.29 -2.00
C VAL A 2 -2.42 -8.01 -2.43
N ALA A 3 -1.55 -7.68 -1.48
CA ALA A 3 -0.15 -7.46 -1.79
C ALA A 3 0.49 -8.74 -2.34
N MET A 4 0.99 -8.69 -3.57
CA MET A 4 1.73 -9.78 -4.22
C MET A 4 3.18 -9.83 -3.75
N TYR A 5 3.70 -8.68 -3.31
CA TYR A 5 5.08 -8.50 -2.88
C TYR A 5 5.13 -7.65 -1.60
N SER A 6 6.17 -7.86 -0.80
CA SER A 6 6.42 -6.99 0.36
C SER A 6 7.13 -5.71 -0.07
N TYR A 7 6.72 -4.58 0.49
CA TYR A 7 7.25 -3.25 0.20
C TYR A 7 7.59 -2.56 1.50
N LYS A 8 8.84 -2.08 1.63
CA LYS A 8 9.28 -1.29 2.78
C LYS A 8 9.20 0.20 2.46
N PRO A 9 8.52 0.99 3.30
CA PRO A 9 8.43 2.43 3.11
C PRO A 9 9.80 3.07 3.27
N ARG A 10 10.11 3.98 2.36
CA ARG A 10 11.31 4.83 2.32
C ARG A 10 10.99 6.25 2.78
N LYS A 11 9.75 6.69 2.60
CA LYS A 11 9.26 7.99 3.06
C LYS A 11 8.19 7.83 4.15
N PRO A 12 7.99 8.83 5.02
CA PRO A 12 7.02 8.75 6.11
C PRO A 12 5.56 8.72 5.65
N ASP A 13 5.27 9.12 4.41
CA ASP A 13 3.94 9.04 3.79
C ASP A 13 3.65 7.68 3.13
N GLU A 14 4.65 6.81 3.02
CA GLU A 14 4.52 5.50 2.39
C GLU A 14 4.02 4.42 3.36
N LEU A 15 3.20 3.50 2.85
CA LEU A 15 2.65 2.38 3.59
C LEU A 15 3.46 1.11 3.34
N GLU A 16 3.76 0.37 4.40
CA GLU A 16 4.36 -0.96 4.27
C GLU A 16 3.37 -1.97 3.65
N LEU A 17 3.83 -2.67 2.61
CA LEU A 17 3.10 -3.82 2.06
C LEU A 17 3.72 -5.11 2.58
N SER A 18 2.86 -6.04 2.99
CA SER A 18 3.23 -7.39 3.38
C SER A 18 2.56 -8.38 2.43
N LYS A 19 3.35 -9.20 1.73
CA LYS A 19 2.85 -10.19 0.79
C LYS A 19 1.74 -11.06 1.43
N GLY A 20 0.63 -11.20 0.73
CA GLY A 20 -0.54 -11.95 1.17
C GLY A 20 -1.50 -11.18 2.08
N GLN A 21 -1.18 -9.93 2.44
CA GLN A 21 -2.08 -9.10 3.23
C GLN A 21 -3.03 -8.27 2.38
N TYR A 22 -4.10 -7.81 3.01
CA TYR A 22 -5.16 -7.07 2.36
C TYR A 22 -5.07 -5.57 2.65
N TYR A 23 -5.25 -4.77 1.60
CA TYR A 23 -5.19 -3.32 1.63
C TYR A 23 -6.43 -2.72 0.96
N THR A 24 -6.97 -1.66 1.57
CA THR A 24 -8.01 -0.83 0.97
C THR A 24 -7.35 0.28 0.16
N VAL A 25 -7.80 0.50 -1.07
CA VAL A 25 -7.32 1.62 -1.90
C VAL A 25 -8.37 2.71 -1.83
N ALA A 26 -8.00 3.84 -1.24
CA ALA A 26 -8.83 5.04 -1.17
C ALA A 26 -8.66 5.90 -2.43
N GLU A 27 -7.44 6.00 -2.96
CA GLU A 27 -7.13 6.85 -4.12
C GLU A 27 -6.07 6.21 -5.00
N ARG A 28 -6.17 6.39 -6.32
CA ARG A 28 -5.13 6.01 -7.29
C ARG A 28 -4.54 7.26 -7.89
N CYS A 29 -3.27 7.53 -7.63
CA CYS A 29 -2.52 8.64 -8.18
C CYS A 29 -2.06 8.30 -9.62
N GLN A 30 -1.90 9.33 -10.46
CA GLN A 30 -1.51 9.15 -11.87
C GLN A 30 -0.06 8.71 -12.07
N ASP A 31 0.76 8.82 -11.02
CA ASP A 31 2.17 8.39 -10.98
C ASP A 31 2.34 6.88 -10.70
N GLY A 32 1.24 6.13 -10.60
CA GLY A 32 1.24 4.69 -10.33
C GLY A 32 1.20 4.32 -8.86
N TRP A 33 1.07 5.30 -7.95
CA TRP A 33 0.93 5.07 -6.52
C TRP A 33 -0.52 5.03 -6.09
N PHE A 34 -0.85 4.12 -5.17
CA PHE A 34 -2.17 4.01 -4.57
C PHE A 34 -2.09 4.45 -3.12
N ARG A 35 -3.05 5.27 -2.69
CA ARG A 35 -3.21 5.67 -1.30
C ARG A 35 -4.24 4.75 -0.65
N GLY A 36 -3.91 4.24 0.52
CA GLY A 36 -4.74 3.24 1.17
C GLY A 36 -4.37 2.93 2.60
N THR A 37 -5.08 1.97 3.17
CA THR A 37 -4.94 1.53 4.56
C THR A 37 -4.77 0.02 4.61
N CYS A 38 -3.91 -0.46 5.50
CA CYS A 38 -3.79 -1.88 5.78
C CYS A 38 -5.05 -2.38 6.49
N LEU A 39 -5.55 -3.57 6.16
CA LEU A 39 -6.69 -4.16 6.89
C LEU A 39 -6.27 -4.86 8.18
N GLN A 40 -4.98 -5.19 8.32
CA GLN A 40 -4.45 -5.89 9.49
C GLN A 40 -3.85 -4.94 10.52
N THR A 41 -3.42 -3.75 10.09
CA THR A 41 -2.88 -2.70 10.96
C THR A 41 -3.58 -1.38 10.68
N PRO A 42 -3.70 -0.46 11.64
CA PRO A 42 -4.27 0.87 11.41
C PRO A 42 -3.36 1.79 10.56
N ALA A 43 -2.34 1.24 9.89
CA ALA A 43 -1.39 2.00 9.11
C ALA A 43 -2.00 2.46 7.78
N THR A 44 -1.79 3.74 7.46
CA THR A 44 -2.31 4.39 6.25
C THR A 44 -1.16 5.11 5.55
N GLY A 45 -1.14 5.07 4.22
CA GLY A 45 -0.11 5.74 3.43
C GLY A 45 -0.25 5.44 1.94
N VAL A 46 0.77 5.81 1.18
CA VAL A 46 0.86 5.50 -0.25
C VAL A 46 1.74 4.29 -0.51
N PHE A 47 1.38 3.47 -1.47
CA PHE A 47 2.16 2.30 -1.87
C PHE A 47 2.10 2.10 -3.39
N PRO A 48 3.12 1.48 -3.98
CA PRO A 48 3.17 1.28 -5.42
C PRO A 48 2.08 0.30 -5.87
N GLY A 49 1.23 0.72 -6.82
CA GLY A 49 0.05 -0.03 -7.24
C GLY A 49 0.34 -1.36 -7.95
N ASN A 50 1.57 -1.53 -8.46
CA ASN A 50 2.03 -2.78 -9.10
C ASN A 50 2.41 -3.88 -8.10
N TYR A 51 2.39 -3.60 -6.79
CA TYR A 51 2.71 -4.57 -5.74
C TYR A 51 1.45 -5.21 -5.11
N VAL A 52 0.24 -4.81 -5.54
CA VAL A 52 -1.06 -5.23 -4.99
C VAL A 52 -2.03 -5.80 -6.02
#